data_AF-A0A4Q5X8Q8-F1
#
_entry.id   AF-A0A4Q5X8Q8-F1
#
_cell.length_a   1.000
_cell.length_b   1.000
_cell.length_c   1.000
_cell.angle_alpha   90.00
_cell.angle_beta   90.00
_cell.angle_gamma   90.00
#
_symmetry.space_group_name_H-M   'P 1'
#
loop_
_entity.id
_entity.type
_entity.pdbx_description
1 polymer ?
#
loop_
_entity_poly.entity_id
_entity_poly.type
_entity_poly.pdbx_seq_one_letter_code
_entity_poly.pdbx_strand_id
1 'polypeptide(L)'
;MQRRGSVAAWSFAVCSLVVGCGGGSKPAESPEPAVEASEKPPASGAGSSAEGSAPQAEAKKPAAEEGPKATRSAADILTAPDVVYLFSFNDSEPKQAAEEKCDKKAGSDPKKKNECMAAARKAFPADGHRFKKDEKEQWWWITVRQNGNKLVSLHKIPVEIAEETATSVTLKPVGKDKGSSPITPPAQIVFEVPNDYQIAIQDPKSGRLVFQAKVGVVSE
;
A
#
# COMPACT_ATOMS: atom_id res chain seq x y z
N MET A 1 -13.24 -14.12 50.64
CA MET A 1 -11.99 -13.36 50.39
C MET A 1 -12.26 -12.39 49.23
N GLN A 2 -12.88 -11.24 49.43
CA GLN A 2 -12.45 -9.99 50.07
C GLN A 2 -11.28 -9.28 49.37
N ARG A 3 -11.68 -8.30 48.52
CA ARG A 3 -11.08 -6.97 48.22
C ARG A 3 -9.67 -6.91 47.60
N ARG A 4 -9.55 -6.17 46.48
CA ARG A 4 -9.10 -4.76 46.49
C ARG A 4 -9.07 -4.22 45.04
N GLY A 5 -9.91 -3.22 44.77
CA GLY A 5 -9.78 -2.36 43.60
C GLY A 5 -8.73 -1.29 43.85
N SER A 6 -7.93 -0.99 42.83
CA SER A 6 -7.06 0.18 42.78
C SER A 6 -7.64 1.15 41.77
N VAL A 7 -8.11 2.29 42.27
CA VAL A 7 -8.49 3.46 41.47
C VAL A 7 -7.24 4.32 41.39
N ALA A 8 -6.59 4.37 40.22
CA ALA A 8 -5.47 5.27 39.98
C ALA A 8 -6.01 6.60 39.45
N ALA A 9 -6.08 7.59 40.33
CA ALA A 9 -6.29 8.98 40.01
C ALA A 9 -5.03 9.54 39.33
N TRP A 10 -5.13 9.98 38.08
CA TRP A 10 -4.07 10.73 37.41
C TRP A 10 -4.50 12.18 37.20
N SER A 11 -3.76 13.03 37.88
CA SER A 11 -3.88 14.48 37.95
C SER A 11 -3.73 15.14 36.59
N PHE A 12 -4.67 16.03 36.28
CA PHE A 12 -4.55 17.02 35.22
C PHE A 12 -3.47 18.04 35.60
N ALA A 13 -2.32 17.98 34.93
CA ALA A 13 -1.31 19.04 34.96
C ALA A 13 -1.55 19.99 33.78
N VAL A 14 -2.19 21.12 34.08
CA VAL A 14 -2.28 22.31 33.23
C VAL A 14 -0.89 22.95 33.16
N CYS A 15 -0.33 23.10 31.95
CA CYS A 15 0.87 23.91 31.73
C CYS A 15 0.76 24.71 30.41
N SER A 16 0.43 25.98 30.61
CA SER A 16 1.04 27.18 30.01
C SER A 16 1.13 27.31 28.48
N LEU A 17 0.26 28.18 27.97
CA LEU A 17 0.35 28.93 26.72
C LEU A 17 1.66 29.74 26.68
N VAL A 18 2.48 29.55 25.66
CA VAL A 18 3.50 30.53 25.25
C VAL A 18 3.11 31.05 23.87
N VAL A 19 2.67 32.32 23.87
CA VAL A 19 2.43 33.15 22.70
C VAL A 19 3.79 33.60 22.16
N GLY A 20 4.23 33.01 21.05
CA GLY A 20 5.42 33.42 20.32
C GLY A 20 5.03 34.02 18.97
N CYS A 21 4.92 35.35 18.92
CA CYS A 21 4.70 36.14 17.71
C CYS A 21 6.04 36.63 17.18
N GLY A 22 6.36 36.30 15.93
CA GLY A 22 7.50 36.83 15.17
C GLY A 22 7.54 36.08 13.83
N GLY A 23 7.27 36.67 12.66
CA GLY A 23 7.61 38.01 12.21
C GLY A 23 8.81 37.87 11.27
N GLY A 24 8.56 37.76 9.96
CA GLY A 24 9.66 37.63 8.98
C GLY A 24 9.23 37.21 7.58
N SER A 25 8.59 38.13 6.86
CA SER A 25 8.30 38.02 5.43
C SER A 25 9.58 38.13 4.60
N LYS A 26 9.73 37.29 3.57
CA LYS A 26 10.42 37.70 2.34
C LYS A 26 9.87 36.94 1.11
N PRO A 27 9.31 37.65 0.11
CA PRO A 27 8.93 37.07 -1.17
C PRO A 27 10.12 37.06 -2.14
N ALA A 28 10.24 35.99 -2.91
CA ALA A 28 11.05 35.87 -4.12
C ALA A 28 10.58 34.61 -4.84
N GLU A 29 10.48 34.49 -6.16
CA GLU A 29 10.44 35.41 -7.29
C GLU A 29 9.85 34.52 -8.40
N SER A 30 8.89 35.05 -9.15
CA SER A 30 8.20 34.33 -10.23
C SER A 30 9.01 34.44 -11.53
N PRO A 31 9.09 33.35 -12.31
CA PRO A 31 9.13 33.51 -13.76
C PRO A 31 7.98 32.73 -14.43
N GLU A 32 7.07 33.51 -15.01
CA GLU A 32 6.37 33.24 -16.27
C GLU A 32 6.99 34.15 -17.35
N PRO A 33 6.70 34.03 -18.66
CA PRO A 33 6.01 32.99 -19.42
C PRO A 33 6.76 32.59 -20.72
N ALA A 34 6.28 31.59 -21.48
CA ALA A 34 6.31 31.63 -22.96
C ALA A 34 5.50 30.50 -23.62
N VAL A 35 4.31 30.88 -24.10
CA VAL A 35 3.70 30.71 -25.44
C VAL A 35 3.86 29.42 -26.28
N GLU A 36 2.70 29.07 -26.87
CA GLU A 36 2.46 28.45 -28.20
C GLU A 36 2.80 26.95 -28.35
N ALA A 37 2.00 26.09 -28.98
CA ALA A 37 1.00 26.31 -30.00
C ALA A 37 -0.15 25.27 -29.94
N SER A 38 -1.28 25.74 -30.43
CA SER A 38 -2.50 25.03 -30.78
C SER A 38 -2.28 24.09 -31.97
N GLU A 39 -2.79 22.86 -31.91
CA GLU A 39 -3.29 22.16 -33.10
C GLU A 39 -4.49 21.26 -32.74
N LYS A 40 -5.61 21.55 -33.40
CA LYS A 40 -6.89 20.81 -33.40
C LYS A 40 -6.93 19.95 -34.69
N PRO A 41 -7.92 19.05 -34.88
CA PRO A 41 -7.73 17.65 -35.19
C PRO A 41 -8.00 17.31 -36.68
N PRO A 42 -7.78 16.06 -37.12
CA PRO A 42 -8.56 15.49 -38.19
C PRO A 42 -9.61 14.50 -37.67
N ALA A 43 -10.74 14.54 -38.35
CA ALA A 43 -11.95 13.81 -38.09
C ALA A 43 -11.95 12.41 -38.70
N SER A 44 -12.89 11.61 -38.20
CA SER A 44 -13.73 10.66 -38.92
C SER A 44 -13.09 9.37 -39.47
N GLY A 45 -13.48 8.27 -38.84
CA GLY A 45 -13.42 6.92 -39.41
C GLY A 45 -14.60 6.11 -38.89
N ALA A 46 -15.69 6.06 -39.66
CA ALA A 46 -16.83 5.21 -39.45
C ALA A 46 -16.55 3.78 -39.97
N GLY A 47 -16.96 2.78 -39.20
CA GLY A 47 -17.04 1.36 -39.58
C GLY A 47 -17.48 0.57 -38.34
N SER A 48 -18.77 0.29 -38.16
CA SER A 48 -19.48 -0.87 -38.70
C SER A 48 -18.75 -2.18 -38.43
N SER A 49 -19.15 -2.94 -37.40
CA SER A 49 -19.79 -4.26 -37.55
C SER A 49 -19.92 -5.02 -36.22
N ALA A 50 -20.88 -5.95 -36.25
CA ALA A 50 -20.99 -7.18 -35.44
C ALA A 50 -21.62 -7.12 -34.05
N GLU A 51 -22.95 -7.25 -34.08
CA GLU A 51 -23.77 -8.02 -33.14
C GLU A 51 -23.26 -9.48 -33.10
N GLY A 52 -23.00 -10.01 -31.90
CA GLY A 52 -22.47 -11.37 -31.72
C GLY A 52 -22.42 -11.82 -30.26
N SER A 53 -23.47 -12.54 -29.86
CA SER A 53 -23.60 -13.51 -28.77
C SER A 53 -22.62 -13.51 -27.60
N ALA A 54 -23.17 -13.26 -26.42
CA ALA A 54 -22.55 -13.47 -25.12
C ALA A 54 -22.21 -14.95 -24.83
N PRO A 55 -20.99 -15.23 -24.33
CA PRO A 55 -20.71 -16.37 -23.48
C PRO A 55 -20.61 -15.94 -22.00
N GLN A 56 -21.05 -16.84 -21.12
CA GLN A 56 -21.00 -16.78 -19.66
C GLN A 56 -19.74 -16.11 -19.10
N ALA A 57 -19.96 -15.21 -18.14
CA ALA A 57 -18.93 -14.59 -17.32
C ALA A 57 -18.29 -15.63 -16.38
N GLU A 58 -17.23 -16.27 -16.84
CA GLU A 58 -16.14 -16.65 -15.94
C GLU A 58 -15.41 -15.35 -15.57
N ALA A 59 -15.29 -15.10 -14.26
CA ALA A 59 -14.59 -13.93 -13.74
C ALA A 59 -13.14 -13.95 -14.23
N LYS A 60 -12.86 -13.19 -15.30
CA LYS A 60 -11.51 -12.92 -15.78
C LYS A 60 -10.73 -12.33 -14.62
N LYS A 61 -9.77 -13.09 -14.10
CA LYS A 61 -8.64 -12.55 -13.34
C LYS A 61 -8.15 -11.31 -14.11
N PRO A 62 -8.06 -10.11 -13.48
CA PRO A 62 -7.57 -8.93 -14.18
C PRO A 62 -6.27 -9.29 -14.87
N ALA A 63 -6.20 -9.06 -16.18
CA ALA A 63 -4.99 -9.28 -16.96
C ALA A 63 -3.86 -8.54 -16.24
N ALA A 64 -2.86 -9.29 -15.78
CA ALA A 64 -1.65 -8.68 -15.28
C ALA A 64 -1.14 -7.75 -16.39
N GLU A 65 -1.08 -6.45 -16.14
CA GLU A 65 -0.43 -5.52 -17.06
C GLU A 65 0.94 -6.11 -17.40
N GLU A 66 1.24 -6.22 -18.69
CA GLU A 66 2.47 -6.80 -19.24
C GLU A 66 3.67 -5.90 -18.90
N GLY A 67 4.03 -5.85 -17.62
CA GLY A 67 5.27 -5.25 -17.15
C GLY A 67 6.46 -6.11 -17.57
N PRO A 68 7.69 -5.58 -17.41
CA PRO A 68 8.90 -6.36 -17.58
C PRO A 68 8.81 -7.67 -16.79
N LYS A 69 9.02 -8.80 -17.46
CA LYS A 69 9.01 -10.11 -16.80
C LYS A 69 10.09 -10.15 -15.72
N ALA A 70 9.77 -10.82 -14.60
CA ALA A 70 10.73 -11.07 -13.53
C ALA A 70 12.00 -11.73 -14.09
N THR A 71 13.17 -11.22 -13.70
CA THR A 71 14.48 -11.75 -14.12
C THR A 71 15.07 -12.74 -13.13
N ARG A 72 14.50 -12.77 -11.92
CA ARG A 72 14.89 -13.63 -10.79
C ARG A 72 13.71 -14.51 -10.36
N SER A 73 13.97 -15.48 -9.48
CA SER A 73 12.91 -16.30 -8.88
C SER A 73 11.96 -15.44 -8.04
N ALA A 74 10.71 -15.90 -7.88
CA ALA A 74 9.73 -15.15 -7.10
C ALA A 74 10.16 -15.06 -5.63
N ALA A 75 10.78 -16.11 -5.09
CA ALA A 75 11.36 -16.12 -3.75
C ALA A 75 12.52 -15.13 -3.62
N ASP A 76 13.46 -15.09 -4.57
CA ASP A 76 14.60 -14.16 -4.53
C ASP A 76 14.18 -12.69 -4.64
N ILE A 77 13.12 -12.41 -5.40
CA ILE A 77 12.55 -11.07 -5.46
C ILE A 77 11.94 -10.74 -4.11
N LEU A 78 10.95 -11.52 -3.66
CA LEU A 78 10.22 -11.28 -2.41
C LEU A 78 11.15 -11.11 -1.20
N THR A 79 12.22 -11.90 -1.17
CA THR A 79 13.16 -11.95 -0.04
C THR A 79 14.45 -11.16 -0.26
N ALA A 80 14.49 -10.30 -1.28
CA ALA A 80 15.66 -9.49 -1.59
C ALA A 80 16.11 -8.67 -0.36
N PRO A 81 17.43 -8.63 -0.08
CA PRO A 81 17.96 -7.90 1.07
C PRO A 81 17.68 -6.40 0.92
N ASP A 82 17.44 -5.74 2.05
CA ASP A 82 17.23 -4.28 2.13
C ASP A 82 16.09 -3.72 1.25
N VAL A 83 15.15 -4.59 0.88
CA VAL A 83 13.91 -4.21 0.19
C VAL A 83 12.76 -4.13 1.19
N VAL A 84 12.00 -3.04 1.10
CA VAL A 84 10.66 -2.93 1.69
C VAL A 84 9.67 -2.69 0.57
N TYR A 85 8.61 -3.48 0.52
CA TYR A 85 7.52 -3.33 -0.43
C TYR A 85 6.46 -2.42 0.16
N LEU A 86 6.37 -1.17 -0.30
CA LEU A 86 5.39 -0.20 0.18
C LEU A 86 4.11 -0.23 -0.62
N PHE A 87 2.97 -0.10 0.05
CA PHE A 87 1.64 -0.12 -0.55
C PHE A 87 1.51 0.97 -1.62
N SER A 88 1.12 0.57 -2.82
CA SER A 88 0.78 1.47 -3.91
C SER A 88 -0.73 1.50 -4.07
N PHE A 89 -1.37 2.49 -3.44
CA PHE A 89 -2.81 2.70 -3.63
C PHE A 89 -3.16 2.88 -5.11
N ASN A 90 -2.29 3.56 -5.87
CA ASN A 90 -2.56 3.87 -7.28
C ASN A 90 -2.62 2.65 -8.20
N ASP A 91 -1.95 1.56 -7.82
CA ASP A 91 -1.86 0.32 -8.60
C ASP A 91 -2.75 -0.79 -8.00
N SER A 92 -3.54 -0.46 -6.97
CA SER A 92 -4.38 -1.41 -6.25
C SER A 92 -5.87 -1.22 -6.59
N GLU A 93 -6.64 -2.30 -6.52
CA GLU A 93 -8.09 -2.29 -6.77
C GLU A 93 -8.88 -1.29 -5.90
N PRO A 94 -8.54 -1.04 -4.61
CA PRO A 94 -9.21 -0.04 -3.80
C PRO A 94 -9.26 1.37 -4.39
N LYS A 95 -8.32 1.75 -5.26
CA LYS A 95 -8.35 3.05 -5.92
C LYS A 95 -9.58 3.19 -6.80
N GLN A 96 -9.86 2.22 -7.66
CA GLN A 96 -11.01 2.28 -8.57
C GLN A 96 -12.31 2.39 -7.76
N ALA A 97 -12.44 1.56 -6.73
CA ALA A 97 -13.58 1.59 -5.81
C ALA A 97 -13.69 2.92 -5.05
N ALA A 98 -12.56 3.54 -4.69
CA ALA A 98 -12.54 4.84 -4.04
C ALA A 98 -12.87 5.98 -5.01
N GLU A 99 -12.33 5.96 -6.23
CA GLU A 99 -12.62 6.95 -7.28
C GLU A 99 -14.10 7.01 -7.57
N GLU A 100 -14.74 5.87 -7.83
CA GLU A 100 -16.19 5.81 -8.07
C GLU A 100 -16.99 6.37 -6.88
N LYS A 101 -16.62 5.99 -5.65
CA LYS A 101 -17.30 6.48 -4.43
C LYS A 101 -17.06 7.97 -4.19
N CYS A 102 -15.87 8.45 -4.45
CA CYS A 102 -15.48 9.83 -4.22
C CYS A 102 -16.04 10.76 -5.30
N ASP A 103 -16.14 10.33 -6.54
CA ASP A 103 -16.77 11.07 -7.63
C ASP A 103 -18.26 11.31 -7.34
N LYS A 104 -18.97 10.27 -6.90
CA LYS A 104 -20.38 10.37 -6.48
C LYS A 104 -20.57 11.34 -5.29
N LYS A 105 -19.64 11.36 -4.34
CA LYS A 105 -19.72 12.22 -3.13
C LYS A 105 -19.30 13.66 -3.38
N ALA A 106 -18.32 13.88 -4.24
CA ALA A 106 -17.73 15.19 -4.49
C ALA A 106 -18.50 15.98 -5.55
N GLY A 107 -19.16 15.30 -6.49
CA GLY A 107 -19.73 15.96 -7.67
C GLY A 107 -18.63 16.65 -8.48
N SER A 108 -18.81 17.92 -8.78
CA SER A 108 -17.83 18.73 -9.52
C SER A 108 -16.79 19.44 -8.63
N ASP A 109 -16.77 19.20 -7.31
CA ASP A 109 -15.87 19.85 -6.37
C ASP A 109 -14.52 19.11 -6.26
N PRO A 110 -13.41 19.65 -6.82
CA PRO A 110 -12.13 18.96 -6.82
C PRO A 110 -11.53 18.82 -5.42
N LYS A 111 -11.83 19.75 -4.51
CA LYS A 111 -11.33 19.73 -3.13
C LYS A 111 -11.96 18.57 -2.36
N LYS A 112 -13.29 18.40 -2.45
CA LYS A 112 -13.99 17.26 -1.84
C LYS A 112 -13.52 15.92 -2.41
N LYS A 113 -13.26 15.84 -3.72
CA LYS A 113 -12.70 14.63 -4.34
C LYS A 113 -11.33 14.30 -3.74
N ASN A 114 -10.43 15.29 -3.67
CA ASN A 114 -9.09 15.10 -3.12
C ASN A 114 -9.11 14.68 -1.64
N GLU A 115 -9.95 15.31 -0.82
CA GLU A 115 -10.11 14.95 0.60
C GLU A 115 -10.66 13.53 0.76
N CYS A 116 -11.66 13.16 -0.04
CA CYS A 116 -12.22 11.81 -0.05
C CYS A 116 -11.19 10.75 -0.45
N MET A 117 -10.43 11.00 -1.51
CA MET A 117 -9.36 10.10 -1.97
C MET A 117 -8.23 9.98 -0.94
N ALA A 118 -7.87 11.08 -0.27
CA ALA A 118 -6.89 11.05 0.82
C ALA A 118 -7.38 10.21 2.01
N ALA A 119 -8.67 10.30 2.37
CA ALA A 119 -9.27 9.46 3.40
C ALA A 119 -9.29 7.98 3.01
N ALA A 120 -9.60 7.66 1.75
CA ALA A 120 -9.56 6.29 1.25
C ALA A 120 -8.15 5.68 1.33
N ARG A 121 -7.10 6.45 1.00
CA ARG A 121 -5.71 6.01 1.14
C ARG A 121 -5.34 5.71 2.61
N LYS A 122 -5.79 6.55 3.54
CA LYS A 122 -5.51 6.40 4.99
C LYS A 122 -6.23 5.22 5.65
N ALA A 123 -7.18 4.59 4.97
CA ALA A 123 -7.93 3.45 5.52
C ALA A 123 -7.09 2.15 5.59
N PHE A 124 -5.94 2.09 4.92
CA PHE A 124 -5.07 0.93 4.90
C PHE A 124 -4.11 0.96 6.10
N PRO A 125 -4.10 -0.09 6.96
CA PRO A 125 -3.42 -0.05 8.25
C PRO A 125 -1.92 -0.34 8.20
N ALA A 126 -1.46 -1.04 7.15
CA ALA A 126 -0.05 -1.36 6.92
C ALA A 126 0.42 -0.68 5.64
N ASP A 127 1.58 -0.04 5.72
CA ASP A 127 2.17 0.69 4.61
C ASP A 127 3.16 -0.17 3.82
N GLY A 128 3.58 -1.33 4.34
CA GLY A 128 4.42 -2.23 3.56
C GLY A 128 4.78 -3.57 4.19
N HIS A 129 5.53 -4.34 3.42
CA HIS A 129 6.03 -5.67 3.76
C HIS A 129 7.56 -5.73 3.64
N ARG A 130 8.19 -6.43 4.58
CA ARG A 130 9.62 -6.74 4.58
C ARG A 130 9.82 -8.19 4.97
N PHE A 131 10.81 -8.83 4.37
CA PHE A 131 11.21 -10.20 4.67
C PHE A 131 12.65 -10.20 5.14
N LYS A 132 12.94 -10.90 6.24
CA LYS A 132 14.29 -11.01 6.79
C LYS A 132 14.53 -12.41 7.32
N LYS A 133 15.74 -12.93 7.12
CA LYS A 133 16.28 -14.01 7.93
C LYS A 133 16.87 -13.43 9.21
N ASP A 134 16.71 -14.16 10.32
CA ASP A 134 17.49 -13.92 11.53
C ASP A 134 18.76 -14.76 11.56
N GLU A 135 19.54 -14.64 12.64
CA GLU A 135 20.78 -15.39 12.88
C GLU A 135 20.59 -16.92 12.92
N LYS A 136 19.34 -17.40 13.02
CA LYS A 136 18.99 -18.82 13.04
C LYS A 136 18.47 -19.30 11.69
N GLU A 137 18.66 -18.51 10.63
CA GLU A 137 18.13 -18.76 9.28
C GLU A 137 16.59 -18.82 9.22
N GLN A 138 15.89 -18.35 10.26
CA GLN A 138 14.42 -18.31 10.26
C GLN A 138 13.94 -17.10 9.48
N TRP A 139 13.04 -17.32 8.52
CA TRP A 139 12.37 -16.24 7.82
C TRP A 139 11.29 -15.58 8.68
N TRP A 140 11.27 -14.25 8.63
CA TRP A 140 10.28 -13.38 9.25
C TRP A 140 9.55 -12.57 8.18
N TRP A 141 8.23 -12.69 8.15
CA TRP A 141 7.35 -11.76 7.46
C TRP A 141 7.03 -10.60 8.41
N ILE A 142 7.45 -9.40 8.02
CA ILE A 142 7.31 -8.19 8.82
C ILE A 142 6.40 -7.24 8.06
N THR A 143 5.32 -6.79 8.70
CA THR A 143 4.54 -5.66 8.19
C THR A 143 5.03 -4.38 8.86
N VAL A 144 5.07 -3.30 8.09
CA VAL A 144 5.55 -2.01 8.57
C VAL A 144 4.50 -0.92 8.35
N ARG A 145 4.57 0.10 9.19
CA ARG A 145 3.84 1.35 9.04
C ARG A 145 4.83 2.51 8.98
N GLN A 146 4.61 3.41 8.05
CA GLN A 146 5.32 4.66 7.95
C GLN A 146 4.78 5.63 9.02
N ASN A 147 5.68 6.07 9.90
CA ASN A 147 5.42 7.11 10.88
C ASN A 147 6.40 8.26 10.64
N GLY A 148 5.96 9.26 9.86
CA GLY A 148 6.83 10.32 9.37
C GLY A 148 7.93 9.77 8.46
N ASN A 149 9.18 9.91 8.90
CA ASN A 149 10.37 9.43 8.20
C ASN A 149 10.87 8.06 8.67
N LYS A 150 10.13 7.37 9.55
CA LYS A 150 10.52 6.07 10.11
C LYS A 150 9.55 4.97 9.68
N LEU A 151 10.06 3.75 9.57
CA LEU A 151 9.25 2.54 9.44
C LEU A 151 9.16 1.85 10.79
N VAL A 152 7.94 1.66 11.29
CA VAL A 152 7.66 0.95 12.55
C VAL A 152 7.12 -0.42 12.22
N SER A 153 7.75 -1.48 12.72
CA SER A 153 7.23 -2.85 12.57
C SER A 153 5.95 -3.06 13.36
N LEU A 154 4.86 -3.41 12.69
CA LEU A 154 3.57 -3.69 13.31
C LEU A 154 3.43 -5.17 13.67
N HIS A 155 3.72 -6.04 12.71
CA HIS A 155 3.69 -7.50 12.83
C HIS A 155 5.06 -8.06 12.50
N LYS A 156 5.46 -9.13 13.18
CA LYS A 156 6.68 -9.90 12.95
C LYS A 156 6.37 -11.37 13.14
N ILE A 157 6.03 -12.04 12.04
CA ILE A 157 5.51 -13.40 12.01
C ILE A 157 6.59 -14.33 11.45
N PRO A 158 6.97 -15.41 12.16
CA PRO A 158 7.90 -16.39 11.59
C PRO A 158 7.18 -17.20 10.52
N VAL A 159 7.80 -17.35 9.36
CA VAL A 159 7.22 -18.00 8.18
C VAL A 159 8.18 -19.01 7.57
N GLU A 160 7.61 -19.96 6.84
CA GLU A 160 8.33 -20.86 5.93
C GLU A 160 7.80 -20.65 4.51
N ILE A 161 8.68 -20.78 3.52
CA ILE A 161 8.28 -20.83 2.10
C ILE A 161 7.72 -22.24 1.86
N ALA A 162 6.43 -22.34 1.58
CA ALA A 162 5.75 -23.61 1.38
C ALA A 162 5.76 -24.02 -0.11
N GLU A 163 5.42 -23.09 -1.00
CA GLU A 163 5.35 -23.32 -2.43
C GLU A 163 5.88 -22.09 -3.18
N GLU A 164 6.52 -22.33 -4.31
CA GLU A 164 6.96 -21.30 -5.22
C GLU A 164 6.55 -21.66 -6.64
N THR A 165 6.02 -20.68 -7.37
CA THR A 165 5.78 -20.75 -8.81
C THR A 165 6.59 -19.66 -9.51
N ALA A 166 6.51 -19.59 -10.85
CA ALA A 166 7.20 -18.55 -11.60
C ALA A 166 6.80 -17.11 -11.21
N THR A 167 5.61 -16.91 -10.67
CA THR A 167 5.06 -15.58 -10.36
C THR A 167 4.40 -15.50 -8.99
N SER A 168 4.62 -16.49 -8.10
CA SER A 168 4.06 -16.45 -6.77
C SER A 168 4.89 -17.20 -5.73
N VAL A 169 4.77 -16.78 -4.48
CA VAL A 169 5.35 -17.43 -3.32
C VAL A 169 4.26 -17.61 -2.26
N THR A 170 4.07 -18.83 -1.80
CA THR A 170 3.17 -19.15 -0.70
C THR A 170 3.98 -19.24 0.58
N LEU A 171 3.63 -18.41 1.57
CA LEU A 171 4.23 -18.43 2.91
C LEU A 171 3.27 -19.07 3.91
N LYS A 172 3.82 -19.91 4.79
CA LYS A 172 3.11 -20.53 5.90
C LYS A 172 3.63 -19.98 7.22
N PRO A 173 2.80 -19.28 8.01
CA PRO A 173 3.15 -18.89 9.37
C PRO A 173 3.38 -20.11 10.27
N VAL A 174 4.50 -20.13 10.98
CA VAL A 174 4.93 -21.25 11.85
C VAL A 174 4.96 -20.90 13.34
N GLY A 175 4.47 -19.72 13.71
CA GLY A 175 4.48 -19.26 15.08
C GLY A 175 3.63 -18.02 15.31
N LYS A 176 3.71 -17.51 16.54
CA LYS A 176 2.96 -16.32 16.96
C LYS A 176 3.61 -15.05 16.40
N ASP A 177 2.77 -14.05 16.14
CA ASP A 177 3.21 -12.70 15.85
C ASP A 177 3.93 -12.08 17.06
N LYS A 178 5.14 -11.55 16.83
CA LYS A 178 5.99 -10.87 17.82
C LYS A 178 6.10 -9.35 17.58
N GLY A 179 5.27 -8.79 16.72
CA GLY A 179 5.24 -7.36 16.45
C GLY A 179 4.62 -6.53 17.57
N SER A 180 4.62 -5.21 17.41
CA SER A 180 4.06 -4.27 18.41
C SER A 180 2.52 -4.30 18.47
N SER A 181 1.86 -4.87 17.46
CA SER A 181 0.40 -5.03 17.40
C SER A 181 0.04 -6.47 17.00
N PRO A 182 0.23 -7.48 17.87
CA PRO A 182 0.07 -8.88 17.49
C PRO A 182 -1.27 -9.22 16.86
N ILE A 183 -1.26 -9.96 15.75
CA ILE A 183 -2.45 -10.53 15.11
C ILE A 183 -2.40 -12.06 15.09
N THR A 184 -3.56 -12.68 14.88
CA THR A 184 -3.63 -14.09 14.48
C THR A 184 -3.31 -14.16 12.99
N PRO A 185 -2.17 -14.73 12.56
CA PRO A 185 -1.83 -14.81 11.16
C PRO A 185 -2.78 -15.78 10.42
N PRO A 186 -3.00 -15.60 9.11
CA PRO A 186 -3.73 -16.57 8.31
C PRO A 186 -2.97 -17.91 8.25
N ALA A 187 -3.66 -19.00 7.91
CA ALA A 187 -3.01 -20.32 7.78
C ALA A 187 -1.94 -20.35 6.68
N GLN A 188 -2.15 -19.58 5.62
CA GLN A 188 -1.21 -19.35 4.52
C GLN A 188 -1.46 -17.97 3.93
N ILE A 189 -0.44 -17.40 3.30
CA ILE A 189 -0.55 -16.18 2.51
C ILE A 189 0.20 -16.36 1.19
N VAL A 190 -0.40 -15.90 0.09
CA VAL A 190 0.20 -15.98 -1.25
C VAL A 190 0.59 -14.57 -1.68
N PHE A 191 1.87 -14.39 -2.00
CA PHE A 191 2.40 -13.20 -2.63
C PHE A 191 2.54 -13.45 -4.13
N GLU A 192 1.85 -12.68 -4.95
CA GLU A 192 2.12 -12.62 -6.39
C GLU A 192 3.32 -11.72 -6.63
N VAL A 193 4.21 -12.11 -7.53
CA VAL A 193 5.42 -11.39 -7.93
C VAL A 193 5.33 -11.12 -9.43
N PRO A 194 4.60 -10.06 -9.85
CA PRO A 194 4.42 -9.77 -11.27
C PRO A 194 5.72 -9.35 -11.98
N ASN A 195 6.65 -8.73 -11.26
CA ASN A 195 7.95 -8.27 -11.76
C ASN A 195 8.94 -8.06 -10.61
N ASP A 196 10.18 -7.66 -10.93
CA ASP A 196 11.27 -7.51 -9.96
C ASP A 196 11.06 -6.41 -8.91
N TYR A 197 10.09 -5.51 -9.12
CA TYR A 197 9.89 -4.31 -8.30
C TYR A 197 8.51 -4.25 -7.65
N GLN A 198 7.69 -5.29 -7.80
CA GLN A 198 6.33 -5.30 -7.28
C GLN A 198 5.98 -6.66 -6.69
N ILE A 199 5.19 -6.61 -5.63
CA ILE A 199 4.46 -7.77 -5.13
C ILE A 199 2.98 -7.42 -4.99
N ALA A 200 2.11 -8.41 -5.01
CA ALA A 200 0.70 -8.21 -4.75
C ALA A 200 0.15 -9.30 -3.81
N ILE A 201 -0.89 -8.96 -3.05
CA ILE A 201 -1.65 -9.90 -2.25
C ILE A 201 -3.13 -9.74 -2.55
N GLN A 202 -3.88 -10.83 -2.45
CA GLN A 202 -5.34 -10.79 -2.50
C GLN A 202 -5.89 -10.61 -1.08
N ASP A 203 -6.39 -9.41 -0.77
CA ASP A 203 -7.10 -9.17 0.48
C ASP A 203 -8.59 -9.51 0.32
N PRO A 204 -9.18 -10.32 1.22
CA PRO A 204 -10.59 -10.70 1.11
C PRO A 204 -11.57 -9.53 1.15
N LYS A 205 -11.20 -8.39 1.75
CA LYS A 205 -12.09 -7.23 1.94
C LYS A 205 -11.84 -6.14 0.90
N SER A 206 -10.60 -5.99 0.48
CA SER A 206 -10.13 -4.84 -0.29
C SER A 206 -9.75 -5.20 -1.72
N GLY A 207 -9.73 -6.49 -2.06
CA GLY A 207 -9.32 -6.94 -3.38
C GLY A 207 -7.80 -7.04 -3.51
N ARG A 208 -7.30 -6.91 -4.74
CA ARG A 208 -5.87 -6.99 -5.05
C ARG A 208 -5.13 -5.74 -4.55
N LEU A 209 -4.18 -5.94 -3.66
CA LEU A 209 -3.31 -4.91 -3.10
C LEU A 209 -1.90 -5.06 -3.67
N VAL A 210 -1.40 -4.00 -4.30
CA VAL A 210 -0.08 -3.96 -4.94
C VAL A 210 0.89 -3.16 -4.06
N PHE A 211 2.12 -3.64 -3.98
CA PHE A 211 3.20 -3.04 -3.23
C PHE A 211 4.44 -2.90 -4.12
N GLN A 212 5.08 -1.74 -4.04
CA GLN A 212 6.28 -1.41 -4.82
C GLN A 212 7.53 -1.53 -3.96
N ALA A 213 8.57 -2.13 -4.51
CA ALA A 213 9.89 -2.23 -3.89
C ALA A 213 10.49 -0.83 -3.67
N LYS A 214 11.02 -0.62 -2.47
CA LYS A 214 11.87 0.51 -2.10
C LYS A 214 13.17 -0.03 -1.53
N VAL A 215 14.27 0.30 -2.19
CA VAL A 215 15.63 -0.10 -1.81
C VAL A 215 16.28 1.00 -1.00
N GLY A 216 17.03 0.65 0.05
CA GLY A 216 17.84 1.61 0.81
C GLY A 216 17.06 2.55 1.73
N VAL A 217 15.75 2.31 1.91
CA VAL A 217 14.86 3.13 2.74
C VAL A 217 14.64 2.47 4.10
N VAL A 218 15.69 2.14 4.87
CA VAL A 218 15.46 1.81 6.29
C VAL A 218 16.66 2.15 7.17
N SER A 219 16.62 3.31 7.82
CA SER A 219 17.20 3.45 9.15
C SER A 219 16.18 2.88 10.13
N GLU A 220 16.43 1.68 10.67
CA GLU A 220 15.66 1.13 11.80
C GLU A 220 15.90 1.95 13.09
#